data_AF-G9C9Z9-F1
#
_entry.id   AF-G9C9Z9-F1
#
_cell.length_a   1.000
_cell.length_b   1.000
_cell.length_c   1.000
_cell.angle_alpha   90.00
_cell.angle_beta   90.00
_cell.angle_gamma   90.00
#
_symmetry.space_group_name_H-M   'P 1'
#
loop_
_entity.id
_entity.type
_entity.pdbx_description
1 polymer ?
#
loop_
_entity_poly.entity_id
_entity_poly.type
_entity_poly.pdbx_seq_one_letter_code
_entity_poly.pdbx_strand_id
1 'polypeptide(L)'
;MRQIERTGQFKRDYKREAKGQHRATLDADLVPVLVALADDQPLEPRHRDHALTGDWKDHRDCHVKPDLVLIYQKPDADTLRLVRLGSHSELGL
;
A
#
# COMPACT_ATOMS: atom_id res chain seq x y z
N MET A 1 -12.38 2.09 12.01
CA MET A 1 -11.63 1.11 11.22
C MET A 1 -12.39 0.79 9.93
N ARG A 2 -11.77 1.08 8.78
CA ARG A 2 -12.25 0.71 7.46
C ARG A 2 -12.08 -0.80 7.21
N GLN A 3 -12.98 -1.37 6.41
CA GLN A 3 -12.84 -2.71 5.87
C GLN A 3 -11.71 -2.75 4.83
N ILE A 4 -10.80 -3.70 4.99
CA ILE A 4 -9.67 -3.88 4.07
C ILE A 4 -10.07 -4.82 2.92
N GLU A 5 -10.15 -4.26 1.72
CA GLU A 5 -10.31 -5.01 0.48
C GLU A 5 -8.96 -5.23 -0.20
N ARG A 6 -8.75 -6.44 -0.75
CA ARG A 6 -7.50 -6.81 -1.42
C ARG A 6 -7.80 -7.24 -2.85
N THR A 7 -7.29 -6.49 -3.82
CA THR A 7 -7.44 -6.85 -5.24
C THR A 7 -6.70 -8.15 -5.55
N GLY A 8 -7.05 -8.79 -6.68
CA GLY A 8 -6.31 -9.96 -7.16
C GLY A 8 -4.84 -9.63 -7.45
N GLN A 9 -4.56 -8.44 -7.99
CA GLN A 9 -3.19 -8.01 -8.28
C GLN A 9 -2.39 -7.79 -6.99
N PHE A 10 -2.95 -7.10 -5.99
CA PHE A 10 -2.31 -6.94 -4.68
C PHE A 10 -1.94 -8.30 -4.05
N LYS A 11 -2.82 -9.30 -4.12
CA LYS A 11 -2.52 -10.64 -3.57
C LYS A 11 -1.36 -11.32 -4.28
N ARG A 12 -1.19 -11.10 -5.59
CA ARG A 12 -0.06 -11.63 -6.37
C ARG A 12 1.23 -10.91 -6.02
N ASP A 13 1.16 -9.59 -5.93
CA ASP A 13 2.25 -8.71 -5.53
C ASP A 13 2.77 -9.04 -4.13
N TYR A 14 1.88 -9.14 -3.15
CA TYR A 14 2.22 -9.56 -1.79
C TYR A 14 2.91 -10.93 -1.75
N LYS A 15 2.45 -11.91 -2.53
CA LYS A 15 3.11 -13.23 -2.62
C LYS A 15 4.50 -13.16 -3.25
N ARG A 16 4.75 -12.20 -4.15
CA ARG A 16 6.07 -11.95 -4.74
C ARG A 16 7.00 -11.37 -3.67
N GLU A 17 6.57 -10.32 -2.99
CA GLU A 17 7.36 -9.68 -1.92
C GLU A 17 7.63 -10.61 -0.74
N ALA A 18 6.66 -11.45 -0.36
CA ALA A 18 6.81 -12.46 0.68
C ALA A 18 7.85 -13.55 0.36
N LYS A 19 8.28 -13.65 -0.91
CA LYS A 19 9.35 -14.53 -1.37
C LYS A 19 10.62 -13.79 -1.76
N GLY A 20 10.56 -12.45 -1.82
CA GLY A 20 11.62 -11.58 -2.28
C GLY A 20 12.50 -11.07 -1.15
N GLN A 21 13.13 -9.93 -1.40
CA GLN A 21 14.09 -9.31 -0.49
C GLN A 21 13.48 -8.91 0.86
N HIS A 22 12.19 -8.56 0.89
CA HIS A 22 11.50 -8.10 2.11
C HIS A 22 10.87 -9.22 2.92
N ARG A 23 10.99 -10.49 2.52
CA ARG A 23 10.28 -11.63 3.15
C ARG A 23 10.37 -11.69 4.68
N ALA A 24 11.49 -11.27 5.26
CA ALA A 24 11.73 -11.36 6.70
C ALA A 24 11.02 -10.26 7.51
N THR A 25 10.67 -9.15 6.88
CA THR A 25 10.16 -7.93 7.53
C THR A 25 8.85 -7.43 6.94
N LEU A 26 8.41 -7.99 5.81
CA LEU A 26 7.24 -7.55 5.05
C LEU A 26 6.01 -7.27 5.91
N ASP A 27 5.57 -8.24 6.72
CA ASP A 27 4.39 -8.06 7.57
C ASP A 27 4.64 -7.07 8.70
N ALA A 28 5.84 -7.07 9.28
CA ALA A 28 6.20 -6.16 10.37
C ALA A 28 6.20 -4.69 9.91
N ASP A 29 6.54 -4.43 8.66
CA ASP A 29 6.51 -3.07 8.09
C ASP A 29 5.14 -2.72 7.50
N LEU A 30 4.47 -3.66 6.84
CA LEU A 30 3.21 -3.41 6.14
C LEU A 30 2.02 -3.29 7.10
N VAL A 31 1.91 -4.18 8.09
CA VAL A 31 0.72 -4.25 8.97
C VAL A 31 0.49 -2.94 9.74
N PRO A 32 1.50 -2.29 10.35
CA PRO A 32 1.29 -1.01 11.04
C PRO A 32 0.76 0.08 10.12
N VAL A 33 1.26 0.14 8.87
CA VAL A 33 0.78 1.08 7.86
C VAL A 33 -0.68 0.79 7.50
N LEU A 34 -1.04 -0.48 7.30
CA LEU A 34 -2.42 -0.86 6.99
C LEU A 34 -3.40 -0.54 8.13
N VAL A 35 -3.00 -0.76 9.38
CA VAL A 35 -3.81 -0.41 10.56
C VAL A 35 -4.01 1.10 10.64
N ALA A 36 -2.94 1.89 10.53
CA ALA A 36 -3.04 3.35 10.55
C ALA A 36 -3.95 3.87 9.42
N LEU A 37 -3.82 3.34 8.20
CA LEU A 37 -4.68 3.70 7.07
C LEU A 37 -6.14 3.30 7.28
N ALA A 38 -6.39 2.14 7.88
CA ALA A 38 -7.73 1.66 8.18
C ALA A 38 -8.40 2.48 9.30
N ASP A 39 -7.63 2.97 10.26
CA ASP A 39 -8.13 3.80 11.38
C ASP A 39 -8.07 5.30 11.11
N ASP A 40 -7.78 5.71 9.86
CA ASP A 40 -7.63 7.11 9.46
C ASP A 40 -6.64 7.88 10.33
N GLN A 41 -5.63 7.18 10.85
CA GLN A 41 -4.54 7.79 11.59
C GLN A 41 -3.53 8.41 10.62
N PRO A 42 -2.95 9.56 10.98
CA PRO A 42 -1.90 10.16 10.18
C PRO A 42 -0.69 9.21 10.12
N LEU A 43 -0.17 9.00 8.91
CA LEU A 43 1.08 8.27 8.71
C LEU A 43 2.26 9.19 9.01
N GLU A 44 3.35 8.60 9.51
CA GLU A 44 4.59 9.33 9.68
C GLU A 44 5.13 9.85 8.34
N PRO A 45 5.80 11.03 8.31
CA PRO A 45 6.31 11.63 7.08
C PRO A 45 7.22 10.72 6.23
N ARG A 46 7.87 9.74 6.86
CA ARG A 46 8.72 8.75 6.17
C ARG A 46 7.96 7.92 5.13
N HIS A 47 6.65 7.75 5.32
CA HIS A 47 5.80 6.98 4.41
C HIS A 47 5.42 7.74 3.15
N ARG A 48 5.69 9.04 3.09
CA ARG A 48 5.45 9.89 1.90
C ARG A 48 4.08 9.66 1.26
N ASP A 49 3.05 9.49 2.07
CA ASP A 49 1.69 9.24 1.57
C ASP A 49 1.18 10.44 0.75
N HIS A 50 0.90 10.22 -0.53
CA HIS A 50 0.42 11.27 -1.42
C HIS A 50 -0.57 10.73 -2.45
N ALA A 51 -1.45 11.60 -2.96
CA ALA A 51 -2.34 11.25 -4.05
C ALA A 51 -1.54 11.13 -5.35
N LEU A 52 -1.83 10.09 -6.13
CA LEU A 52 -1.32 9.97 -7.49
C LEU A 52 -2.07 10.93 -8.42
N THR A 53 -1.50 11.22 -9.58
CA THR A 53 -2.07 12.15 -10.57
C THR A 53 -2.51 11.42 -11.85
N GLY A 54 -3.26 12.10 -12.71
CA GLY A 54 -3.71 11.55 -13.99
C GLY A 54 -4.78 10.46 -13.82
N ASP A 55 -4.66 9.37 -14.56
CA ASP A 55 -5.58 8.22 -14.50
C ASP A 55 -5.62 7.55 -13.11
N TRP A 56 -4.63 7.84 -12.27
CA TRP A 56 -4.50 7.32 -10.91
C TRP A 56 -4.97 8.31 -9.84
N LYS A 57 -5.71 9.37 -10.19
CA LYS A 57 -6.17 10.41 -9.25
C LYS A 57 -6.92 9.90 -8.01
N ASP A 58 -7.58 8.75 -8.11
CA ASP A 58 -8.34 8.14 -7.01
C ASP A 58 -7.49 7.16 -6.18
N HIS A 59 -6.20 7.07 -6.49
CA HIS A 59 -5.23 6.23 -5.82
C HIS A 59 -4.21 7.07 -5.06
N ARG A 60 -3.59 6.42 -4.09
CA ARG A 60 -2.54 7.00 -3.25
C ARG A 60 -1.33 6.09 -3.28
N ASP A 61 -0.17 6.73 -3.26
CA ASP A 61 1.14 6.11 -3.17
C ASP A 61 1.67 6.29 -1.75
N CYS A 62 2.02 5.18 -1.11
CA CYS A 62 2.54 5.15 0.24
C CYS A 62 3.77 4.24 0.32
N HIS A 63 4.91 4.81 0.70
CA HIS A 63 6.15 4.09 0.91
C HIS A 63 6.10 3.34 2.25
N VAL A 64 6.04 2.02 2.19
CA VAL A 64 6.25 1.15 3.36
C VAL A 64 7.75 1.07 3.67
N LYS A 65 8.58 1.02 2.62
CA LYS A 65 10.04 1.20 2.65
C LYS A 65 10.48 2.05 1.45
N PRO A 66 11.75 2.51 1.39
CA PRO A 66 12.27 3.21 0.22
C PRO A 66 12.02 2.49 -1.12
N ASP A 67 12.05 1.16 -1.13
CA ASP A 67 11.87 0.29 -2.29
C ASP A 67 10.61 -0.60 -2.22
N LEU A 68 9.69 -0.33 -1.29
CA LEU A 68 8.42 -1.05 -1.14
C LEU A 68 7.28 -0.05 -1.01
N VAL A 69 6.46 0.02 -2.05
CA VAL A 69 5.35 0.96 -2.21
C VAL A 69 4.03 0.23 -2.19
N LEU A 70 3.09 0.76 -1.42
CA LEU A 70 1.70 0.38 -1.39
C LEU A 70 0.89 1.38 -2.21
N ILE A 71 0.26 0.91 -3.29
CA ILE A 71 -0.79 1.68 -3.97
C ILE A 71 -2.13 1.23 -3.41
N TYR A 72 -2.89 2.20 -2.88
CA TYR A 72 -4.22 1.95 -2.33
C TYR A 72 -5.22 3.02 -2.78
N GLN A 73 -6.50 2.74 -2.56
CA GLN A 73 -7.59 3.69 -2.78
C GLN A 73 -8.58 3.65 -1.60
N LYS A 74 -9.26 4.77 -1.36
CA LYS A 74 -10.34 4.89 -0.38
C LYS A 74 -11.62 5.27 -1.16
N PRO A 75 -12.33 4.28 -1.77
CA PRO A 75 -13.44 4.58 -2.68
C PRO A 75 -14.66 5.16 -1.96
N ASP A 76 -14.78 4.91 -0.65
CA ASP A 76 -15.84 5.40 0.22
C ASP A 76 -15.29 5.58 1.65
N ALA A 77 -16.16 5.99 2.57
CA ALA A 77 -15.79 6.26 3.96
C ALA A 77 -15.32 5.00 4.71
N ASP A 78 -15.80 3.83 4.31
CA ASP A 78 -15.69 2.59 5.09
C ASP A 78 -14.68 1.60 4.49
N THR A 79 -14.18 1.84 3.27
CA THR A 79 -13.33 0.88 2.55
C THR A 79 -11.91 1.39 2.35
N LEU A 80 -10.93 0.55 2.71
CA LEU A 80 -9.53 0.69 2.31
C LEU A 80 -9.22 -0.42 1.31
N ARG A 81 -9.07 -0.08 0.04
CA ARG A 81 -8.77 -1.07 -1.01
C ARG A 81 -7.29 -1.04 -1.38
N LEU A 82 -6.62 -2.16 -1.17
CA LEU A 82 -5.21 -2.38 -1.51
C LEU A 82 -5.10 -2.84 -2.96
N VAL A 83 -4.42 -2.06 -3.80
CA VAL A 83 -4.44 -2.21 -5.27
C VAL A 83 -3.17 -2.88 -5.77
N ARG A 84 -1.99 -2.39 -5.38
CA ARG A 84 -0.68 -2.93 -5.76
C ARG A 84 0.31 -2.88 -4.60
N LEU A 85 1.34 -3.73 -4.65
CA LEU A 85 2.48 -3.70 -3.75
C LEU A 85 3.77 -4.03 -4.53
N GLY A 86 4.88 -3.36 -4.21
CA GLY A 86 6.18 -3.66 -4.82
C GLY A 86 7.05 -2.43 -4.96
N SER A 87 8.18 -2.58 -5.64
CA SER A 87 9.06 -1.43 -5.93
C SER A 87 8.49 -0.55 -7.04
N HIS A 88 8.89 0.72 -7.11
CA HIS A 88 8.51 1.65 -8.19
C HIS A 88 8.69 1.02 -9.59
N SER A 89 9.84 0.35 -9.81
CA SER A 89 10.14 -0.34 -11.07
C SER A 89 9.16 -1.47 -11.41
N GLU A 90 8.69 -2.23 -10.42
CA GLU A 90 7.69 -3.29 -10.63
C GLU A 90 6.27 -2.75 -10.82
N LEU A 91 6.01 -1.57 -10.26
CA LEU A 91 4.74 -0.87 -10.38
C LEU A 91 4.63 -0.08 -11.69
N GLY A 92 5.76 0.20 -12.34
CA GLY A 92 5.84 1.04 -13.54
C GLY A 92 5.70 2.53 -13.21
N LEU A 93 6.06 2.92 -11.99
CA LEU A 93 6.04 4.28 -11.45
C LEU A 93 7.46 4.84 -11.33
#